data_AF-A0A945PCK2-F1
#
_entry.id   AF-A0A945PCK2-F1
#
_cell.length_a   1.000
_cell.length_b   1.000
_cell.length_c   1.000
_cell.angle_alpha   90.00
_cell.angle_beta   90.00
_cell.angle_gamma   90.00
#
_symmetry.space_group_name_H-M   'P 1'
#
loop_
_entity.id
_entity.type
_entity.pdbx_description
1 polymer ?
#
loop_
_entity_poly.entity_id
_entity_poly.type
_entity_poly.pdbx_seq_one_letter_code
_entity_poly.pdbx_strand_id
1 'polypeptide(L)'
;MNIRSPFLFCTALLLPLVVVPESLRAQELAWEDFEPISQLVVPQNPVRSAKYRFVDVHAHQHRIAEMSAADMGALVEEMDKMNMGVMVNLSGGSGDELVARVRATEQHFPHRIVHFANVDFDRIDEPDFGAKAAAQLEADVENGARGLKVYKSLGMYTTDASGARVQTDDPRLDPIWAKCGELGIPVLIHTGDPAPFWLPHDETNERWFELKQRPRRKRSAEPSFEQIMGEQWNVFRKHPETTFINAHMGWLANDLTRLGELLDEMPNVYTELGAVVAEPGRQPRFARQFFIKYQNRLMMGKDSWNPAEYHTYFRVFETADEFFPYYRKRHAWWRLYGLELPDEVLRKIYYKNALSIIPGLDTSLFPDDWNLEAVAAPRLRPSPMALARTWVKKDSDSKDSTYVKVHYSSPRKRGRVIFGGLVPYDELWRTAANEASEITFAGDLRVGDKKLKAGTYSLFSIPGQDTWTVIFNRGLGQNGTGRYEAEDDILRIEVAATRMDTVQEAFTITFEEADAGVDLVLMWDRTKVVVPMLPK
;
A
#
# COMPACT_ATOMS: atom_id res chain seq x y z
N MET A 1 -58.85 -4.30 -89.39
CA MET A 1 -59.01 -5.70 -89.86
C MET A 1 -58.95 -6.62 -88.65
N ASN A 2 -60.08 -7.27 -88.34
CA ASN A 2 -60.33 -8.46 -87.50
C ASN A 2 -59.21 -8.94 -86.56
N ILE A 3 -59.33 -8.81 -85.22
CA ILE A 3 -60.14 -9.61 -84.27
C ILE A 3 -59.91 -11.13 -84.39
N ARG A 4 -59.25 -11.71 -83.38
CA ARG A 4 -59.70 -12.91 -82.62
C ARG A 4 -58.96 -13.01 -81.27
N SER A 5 -59.77 -13.23 -80.22
CA SER A 5 -59.46 -13.39 -78.79
C SER A 5 -58.60 -14.65 -78.51
N PRO A 6 -57.93 -14.78 -77.35
CA PRO A 6 -58.63 -15.42 -76.22
C PRO A 6 -58.27 -14.90 -74.81
N PHE A 7 -59.28 -14.96 -73.92
CA PHE A 7 -59.23 -15.27 -72.49
C PHE A 7 -57.95 -14.90 -71.69
N LEU A 8 -58.06 -13.88 -70.84
CA LEU A 8 -57.25 -13.79 -69.62
C LEU A 8 -58.16 -13.93 -68.39
N PHE A 9 -57.90 -14.99 -67.63
CA PHE A 9 -58.42 -15.25 -66.30
C PHE A 9 -58.13 -14.04 -65.38
N CYS A 10 -59.18 -13.43 -64.82
CA CYS A 10 -59.04 -12.53 -63.67
C CYS A 10 -58.66 -13.38 -62.44
N THR A 11 -57.37 -13.47 -62.14
CA THR A 11 -56.90 -13.97 -60.85
C THR A 11 -57.09 -12.85 -59.83
N ALA A 12 -58.11 -12.98 -58.97
CA ALA A 12 -58.23 -12.15 -57.79
C ALA A 12 -56.98 -12.39 -56.91
N LEU A 13 -56.08 -11.41 -56.85
CA LEU A 13 -55.01 -11.38 -55.86
C LEU A 13 -55.66 -11.18 -54.49
N LEU A 14 -55.92 -12.28 -53.80
CA LEU A 14 -56.03 -12.29 -52.34
C LEU A 14 -54.69 -11.82 -51.79
N LEU A 15 -54.59 -10.54 -51.43
CA LEU A 15 -53.55 -10.07 -50.53
C LEU A 15 -53.71 -10.88 -49.23
N PRO A 16 -52.73 -11.69 -48.82
CA PRO A 16 -52.76 -12.24 -47.48
C PRO A 16 -52.66 -11.02 -46.56
N LEU A 17 -53.71 -10.82 -45.75
CA LEU A 17 -53.61 -9.99 -44.56
C LEU A 17 -52.54 -10.67 -43.72
N VAL A 18 -51.28 -10.22 -43.83
CA VAL A 18 -50.24 -10.59 -42.90
C VAL A 18 -50.65 -9.93 -41.60
N VAL A 19 -51.46 -10.65 -40.83
CA VAL A 19 -51.53 -10.47 -39.39
C VAL A 19 -50.12 -10.78 -38.94
N VAL A 20 -49.29 -9.73 -38.84
CA VAL A 20 -48.08 -9.80 -38.04
C VAL A 20 -48.63 -10.18 -36.67
N PRO A 21 -48.38 -11.40 -36.16
CA PRO A 21 -48.75 -11.66 -34.77
C PRO A 21 -48.13 -10.53 -33.96
N GLU A 22 -48.81 -10.03 -32.93
CA GLU A 22 -48.12 -9.29 -31.87
C GLU A 22 -47.00 -10.20 -31.38
N SER A 23 -45.87 -10.10 -32.05
CA SER A 23 -44.64 -10.76 -31.74
C SER A 23 -44.30 -10.19 -30.40
N LEU A 24 -44.52 -11.00 -29.36
CA LEU A 24 -43.79 -11.02 -28.11
C LEU A 24 -43.00 -9.74 -27.95
N ARG A 25 -43.64 -8.64 -27.51
CA ARG A 25 -42.87 -7.49 -27.08
C ARG A 25 -42.04 -7.99 -25.91
N ALA A 26 -40.75 -8.22 -26.17
CA ALA A 26 -39.82 -8.58 -25.13
C ALA A 26 -39.97 -7.54 -24.03
N GLN A 27 -40.12 -8.00 -22.78
CA GLN A 27 -40.22 -7.08 -21.66
C GLN A 27 -38.92 -6.28 -21.60
N GLU A 28 -39.03 -4.96 -21.71
CA GLU A 28 -37.89 -4.05 -21.58
C GLU A 28 -37.69 -3.70 -20.11
N LEU A 29 -36.47 -3.88 -19.62
CA LEU A 29 -36.04 -3.45 -18.28
C LEU A 29 -34.72 -2.70 -18.43
N ALA A 30 -34.69 -1.45 -17.99
CA ALA A 30 -33.46 -0.65 -18.00
C ALA A 30 -32.44 -1.25 -17.03
N TRP A 31 -31.15 -1.21 -17.40
CA TRP A 31 -30.08 -1.73 -16.54
C TRP A 31 -30.09 -1.05 -15.16
N GLU A 32 -30.42 0.24 -15.09
CA GLU A 32 -30.51 1.00 -13.84
C GLU A 32 -31.56 0.42 -12.87
N ASP A 33 -32.65 -0.11 -13.43
CA ASP A 33 -33.78 -0.67 -12.70
C ASP A 33 -33.61 -2.17 -12.38
N PHE A 34 -32.62 -2.84 -12.99
CA PHE A 34 -32.38 -4.26 -12.80
C PHE A 34 -31.80 -4.56 -11.40
N GLU A 35 -32.61 -4.68 -10.35
CA GLU A 35 -32.11 -5.05 -9.00
C GLU A 35 -32.64 -6.44 -8.59
N PRO A 36 -32.04 -7.54 -9.08
CA PRO A 36 -32.54 -8.86 -8.77
C PRO A 36 -32.38 -9.20 -7.28
N ILE A 37 -33.44 -9.74 -6.69
CA ILE A 37 -33.39 -10.36 -5.36
C ILE A 37 -32.69 -11.71 -5.50
N SER A 38 -31.54 -11.85 -4.85
CA SER A 38 -30.78 -13.11 -4.83
C SER A 38 -31.64 -14.24 -4.30
N GLN A 39 -31.62 -15.39 -4.97
CA GLN A 39 -32.20 -16.64 -4.46
C GLN A 39 -31.17 -17.49 -3.70
N LEU A 40 -29.93 -17.01 -3.55
CA LEU A 40 -28.92 -17.69 -2.74
C LEU A 40 -29.34 -17.66 -1.27
N VAL A 41 -29.38 -18.83 -0.64
CA VAL A 41 -29.56 -18.98 0.80
C VAL A 41 -28.20 -19.24 1.42
N VAL A 42 -27.56 -18.18 1.88
CA VAL A 42 -26.25 -18.22 2.55
C VAL A 42 -26.38 -17.68 3.98
N PRO A 43 -25.52 -18.10 4.92
CA PRO A 43 -25.44 -17.47 6.24
C PRO A 43 -25.27 -15.95 6.12
N GLN A 44 -25.92 -15.21 7.01
CA GLN A 44 -25.79 -13.76 7.08
C GLN A 44 -25.55 -13.33 8.52
N ASN A 45 -24.55 -12.47 8.71
CA ASN A 45 -24.14 -11.93 9.99
C ASN A 45 -24.12 -10.39 9.90
N PRO A 46 -25.28 -9.69 9.92
CA PRO A 46 -25.29 -8.24 9.86
C PRO A 46 -24.56 -7.61 11.06
N VAL A 47 -23.48 -6.88 10.79
CA VAL A 47 -22.64 -6.25 11.81
C VAL A 47 -22.97 -4.76 11.92
N ARG A 48 -23.64 -4.33 12.99
CA ARG A 48 -24.04 -2.92 13.18
C ARG A 48 -23.04 -2.07 13.98
N SER A 49 -22.09 -2.73 14.66
CA SER A 49 -21.09 -2.10 15.52
C SER A 49 -19.79 -2.88 15.37
N ALA A 50 -18.64 -2.20 15.39
CA ALA A 50 -17.36 -2.86 15.19
C ALA A 50 -17.04 -3.80 16.36
N LYS A 51 -16.48 -4.98 16.05
CA LYS A 51 -16.05 -5.97 17.04
C LYS A 51 -15.04 -5.42 18.05
N TYR A 52 -14.17 -4.51 17.60
CA TYR A 52 -13.23 -3.79 18.46
C TYR A 52 -13.43 -2.29 18.33
N ARG A 53 -13.12 -1.57 19.41
CA ARG A 53 -13.13 -0.11 19.40
C ARG A 53 -12.18 0.40 18.33
N PHE A 54 -12.61 1.37 17.53
CA PHE A 54 -11.84 1.80 16.36
C PHE A 54 -11.64 3.32 16.28
N VAL A 55 -10.64 3.72 15.50
CA VAL A 55 -10.37 5.09 15.06
C VAL A 55 -10.84 5.20 13.62
N ASP A 56 -11.70 6.18 13.32
CA ASP A 56 -11.92 6.59 11.93
C ASP A 56 -10.89 7.66 11.56
N VAL A 57 -9.88 7.28 10.77
CA VAL A 57 -8.81 8.22 10.36
C VAL A 57 -9.24 9.15 9.23
N HIS A 58 -10.45 8.99 8.68
CA HIS A 58 -10.91 9.75 7.53
C HIS A 58 -12.36 10.21 7.70
N ALA A 59 -12.56 11.28 8.48
CA ALA A 59 -13.84 11.96 8.58
C ALA A 59 -13.72 13.45 8.22
N HIS A 60 -14.85 14.05 7.86
CA HIS A 60 -14.95 15.46 7.50
C HIS A 60 -16.10 16.12 8.28
N GLN A 61 -15.76 17.01 9.21
CA GLN A 61 -16.69 17.81 10.01
C GLN A 61 -16.35 19.31 9.87
N HIS A 62 -16.66 19.88 8.70
CA HIS A 62 -16.28 21.25 8.35
C HIS A 62 -16.82 22.32 9.32
N ARG A 63 -18.04 22.12 9.84
CA ARG A 63 -18.76 23.08 10.68
C ARG A 63 -18.73 22.72 12.16
N ILE A 64 -17.77 21.90 12.59
CA ILE A 64 -17.75 21.37 13.96
C ILE A 64 -17.68 22.44 15.04
N ALA A 65 -16.99 23.56 14.77
CA ALA A 65 -16.93 24.71 15.68
C ALA A 65 -18.27 25.46 15.79
N GLU A 66 -19.18 25.26 14.83
CA GLU A 66 -20.52 25.88 14.80
C GLU A 66 -21.60 24.94 15.34
N MET A 67 -21.27 23.68 15.63
CA MET A 67 -22.23 22.71 16.16
C MET A 67 -22.65 23.11 17.56
N SER A 68 -23.95 22.95 17.86
CA SER A 68 -24.41 23.07 19.24
C SER A 68 -23.86 21.91 20.07
N ALA A 69 -23.80 22.08 21.40
CA ALA A 69 -23.41 21.00 22.31
C ALA A 69 -24.33 19.77 22.15
N ALA A 70 -25.62 19.98 21.83
CA ALA A 70 -26.57 18.90 21.57
C ALA A 70 -26.26 18.14 20.28
N ASP A 71 -25.96 18.85 19.18
CA ASP A 71 -25.59 18.21 17.90
C ASP A 71 -24.27 17.45 18.02
N MET A 72 -23.29 18.00 18.75
CA MET A 72 -22.03 17.33 19.01
C MET A 72 -22.23 16.10 19.93
N GLY A 73 -23.15 16.19 20.89
CA GLY A 73 -23.56 15.04 21.71
C GLY A 73 -24.19 13.93 20.88
N ALA A 74 -25.09 14.28 19.95
CA ALA A 74 -25.68 13.32 19.02
C ALA A 74 -24.63 12.67 18.12
N LEU A 75 -23.63 13.43 17.66
CA LEU A 75 -22.49 12.90 16.90
C LEU A 75 -21.73 11.84 17.70
N VAL A 76 -21.37 12.14 18.96
CA VAL A 76 -20.63 11.21 19.82
C VAL A 76 -21.47 10.00 20.24
N GLU A 77 -22.78 10.16 20.43
CA GLU A 77 -23.68 9.05 20.70
C GLU A 77 -23.71 8.05 19.52
N GLU A 78 -23.73 8.55 18.28
CA GLU A 78 -23.62 7.71 17.08
C GLU A 78 -22.25 7.04 16.97
N MET A 79 -21.17 7.74 17.34
CA MET A 79 -19.84 7.13 17.46
C MET A 79 -19.86 5.94 18.44
N ASP A 80 -20.45 6.13 19.63
CA ASP A 80 -20.53 5.09 20.66
C ASP A 80 -21.37 3.88 20.22
N LYS A 81 -22.51 4.10 19.53
CA LYS A 81 -23.33 3.01 18.97
C LYS A 81 -22.54 2.09 18.03
N MET A 82 -21.59 2.66 17.29
CA MET A 82 -20.75 1.93 16.33
C MET A 82 -19.46 1.39 16.94
N ASN A 83 -19.18 1.66 18.22
CA ASN A 83 -17.91 1.37 18.89
C ASN A 83 -16.72 2.21 18.37
N MET A 84 -16.97 3.43 17.91
CA MET A 84 -15.92 4.38 17.50
C MET A 84 -15.34 5.08 18.74
N GLY A 85 -14.05 4.88 18.98
CA GLY A 85 -13.30 5.59 20.01
C GLY A 85 -12.99 7.01 19.63
N VAL A 86 -12.33 7.18 18.48
CA VAL A 86 -11.84 8.47 18.03
C VAL A 86 -12.24 8.71 16.58
N MET A 87 -12.65 9.95 16.31
CA MET A 87 -12.81 10.47 14.96
C MET A 87 -11.65 11.42 14.64
N VAL A 88 -10.96 11.20 13.53
CA VAL A 88 -10.01 12.16 12.98
C VAL A 88 -10.76 13.05 11.99
N ASN A 89 -11.02 14.28 12.39
CA ASN A 89 -11.58 15.31 11.53
C ASN A 89 -10.48 15.93 10.66
N LEU A 90 -10.52 15.64 9.36
CA LEU A 90 -9.57 16.13 8.37
C LEU A 90 -9.87 17.54 7.88
N SER A 91 -10.93 18.17 8.40
CA SER A 91 -11.32 19.55 8.12
C SER A 91 -11.02 20.47 9.31
N GLY A 92 -9.79 20.42 9.80
CA GLY A 92 -9.33 21.24 10.91
C GLY A 92 -9.03 22.70 10.55
N GLY A 93 -8.77 23.02 9.27
CA GLY A 93 -8.29 24.35 8.87
C GLY A 93 -6.90 24.66 9.43
N SER A 94 -6.59 25.93 9.59
CA SER A 94 -5.32 26.43 10.16
C SER A 94 -5.55 27.69 10.98
N GLY A 95 -4.56 28.05 11.82
CA GLY A 95 -4.59 29.24 12.64
C GLY A 95 -5.83 29.32 13.54
N ASP A 96 -6.48 30.47 13.57
CA ASP A 96 -7.64 30.73 14.42
C ASP A 96 -8.80 29.76 14.18
N GLU A 97 -8.99 29.29 12.94
CA GLU A 97 -10.06 28.33 12.67
C GLU A 97 -9.78 26.97 13.31
N LEU A 98 -8.53 26.51 13.26
CA LEU A 98 -8.12 25.27 13.92
C LEU A 98 -8.28 25.39 15.43
N VAL A 99 -7.81 26.50 16.02
CA VAL A 99 -7.95 26.77 17.46
C VAL A 99 -9.42 26.73 17.87
N ALA A 100 -10.31 27.32 17.08
CA ALA A 100 -11.75 27.30 17.36
C ALA A 100 -12.32 25.87 17.33
N ARG A 101 -11.93 25.06 16.34
CA ARG A 101 -12.40 23.66 16.20
C ARG A 101 -11.88 22.77 17.32
N VAL A 102 -10.59 22.84 17.64
CA VAL A 102 -9.98 22.10 18.77
C VAL A 102 -10.65 22.50 20.08
N ARG A 103 -10.85 23.80 20.33
CA ARG A 103 -11.54 24.26 21.54
C ARG A 103 -12.96 23.70 21.63
N ALA A 104 -13.71 23.73 20.54
CA ALA A 104 -15.10 23.27 20.53
C ALA A 104 -15.20 21.77 20.89
N THR A 105 -14.32 20.94 20.34
CA THR A 105 -14.34 19.49 20.61
C THR A 105 -13.80 19.17 21.99
N GLU A 106 -12.71 19.79 22.43
CA GLU A 106 -12.11 19.55 23.76
C GLU A 106 -12.98 20.06 24.91
N GLN A 107 -13.77 21.13 24.68
CA GLN A 107 -14.71 21.64 25.70
C GLN A 107 -15.87 20.66 25.99
N HIS A 108 -16.33 19.93 24.98
CA HIS A 108 -17.55 19.11 25.09
C HIS A 108 -17.25 17.61 25.18
N PHE A 109 -16.27 17.12 24.43
CA PHE A 109 -15.93 15.70 24.30
C PHE A 109 -14.42 15.53 24.11
N PRO A 110 -13.61 15.80 25.15
CA PRO A 110 -12.15 15.75 25.07
C PRO A 110 -11.67 14.41 24.53
N HIS A 111 -10.66 14.46 23.65
CA HIS A 111 -10.00 13.30 23.05
C HIS A 111 -10.84 12.42 22.11
N ARG A 112 -12.15 12.68 21.97
CA ARG A 112 -13.04 11.90 21.08
C ARG A 112 -12.90 12.31 19.62
N ILE A 113 -12.59 13.59 19.36
CA ILE A 113 -12.47 14.13 18.02
C ILE A 113 -11.16 14.90 17.93
N VAL A 114 -10.24 14.43 17.09
CA VAL A 114 -8.94 15.08 16.86
C VAL A 114 -8.93 15.74 15.48
N HIS A 115 -8.08 16.74 15.30
CA HIS A 115 -8.06 17.54 14.07
C HIS A 115 -6.74 17.41 13.33
N PHE A 116 -6.82 17.26 12.01
CA PHE A 116 -5.67 17.48 11.14
C PHE A 116 -5.74 18.90 10.59
N ALA A 117 -4.60 19.60 10.59
CA ALA A 117 -4.47 20.92 10.00
C ALA A 117 -4.64 20.85 8.47
N ASN A 118 -4.89 22.00 7.85
CA ASN A 118 -4.98 22.16 6.41
C ASN A 118 -4.05 23.29 5.94
N VAL A 119 -3.55 23.18 4.71
CA VAL A 119 -2.75 24.23 4.07
C VAL A 119 -3.55 24.83 2.92
N ASP A 120 -3.51 26.16 2.83
CA ASP A 120 -4.05 26.91 1.70
C ASP A 120 -3.02 27.00 0.58
N PHE A 121 -3.16 26.12 -0.42
CA PHE A 121 -2.27 26.06 -1.57
C PHE A 121 -2.54 27.15 -2.61
N ASP A 122 -3.63 27.91 -2.50
CA ASP A 122 -3.90 29.02 -3.44
C ASP A 122 -2.92 30.19 -3.23
N ARG A 123 -2.16 30.16 -2.13
CA ARG A 123 -1.11 31.13 -1.77
C ARG A 123 0.29 30.71 -2.21
N ILE A 124 0.43 29.70 -3.06
CA ILE A 124 1.71 29.08 -3.42
C ILE A 124 2.75 30.03 -4.04
N ASP A 125 2.30 31.12 -4.67
CA ASP A 125 3.16 32.12 -5.29
C ASP A 125 3.66 33.21 -4.34
N GLU A 126 3.22 33.18 -3.07
CA GLU A 126 3.78 34.07 -2.06
C GLU A 126 5.28 33.78 -1.85
N PRO A 127 6.12 34.82 -1.66
CA PRO A 127 7.51 34.64 -1.31
C PRO A 127 7.65 33.75 -0.07
N ASP A 128 8.52 32.74 -0.16
CA ASP A 128 8.80 31.77 0.90
C ASP A 128 7.56 30.99 1.38
N PHE A 129 6.56 30.79 0.51
CA PHE A 129 5.31 30.09 0.83
C PHE A 129 5.52 28.80 1.63
N GLY A 130 6.38 27.89 1.16
CA GLY A 130 6.62 26.61 1.82
C GLY A 130 7.12 26.77 3.26
N ALA A 131 8.05 27.70 3.50
CA ALA A 131 8.58 27.97 4.84
C ALA A 131 7.53 28.60 5.76
N LYS A 132 6.71 29.52 5.23
CA LYS A 132 5.61 30.14 5.99
C LYS A 132 4.52 29.12 6.33
N ALA A 133 4.13 28.27 5.38
CA ALA A 133 3.16 27.21 5.60
C ALA A 133 3.68 26.18 6.62
N ALA A 134 4.97 25.83 6.57
CA ALA A 134 5.59 24.97 7.58
C ALA A 134 5.60 25.60 8.98
N ALA A 135 5.90 26.90 9.10
CA ALA A 135 5.84 27.61 10.37
C ALA A 135 4.41 27.71 10.92
N GLN A 136 3.42 27.96 10.06
CA GLN A 136 2.01 27.93 10.47
C GLN A 136 1.60 26.53 10.94
N LEU A 137 2.04 25.48 10.24
CA LEU A 137 1.74 24.10 10.62
C LEU A 137 2.35 23.74 11.99
N GLU A 138 3.55 24.20 12.29
CA GLU A 138 4.17 24.04 13.61
C GLU A 138 3.31 24.68 14.71
N ALA A 139 2.87 25.92 14.50
CA ALA A 139 1.94 26.59 15.41
C ALA A 139 0.59 25.85 15.51
N ASP A 140 0.08 25.29 14.42
CA ASP A 140 -1.16 24.52 14.39
C ASP A 140 -1.03 23.23 15.22
N VAL A 141 0.12 22.55 15.18
CA VAL A 141 0.42 21.37 16.02
C VAL A 141 0.51 21.74 17.50
N GLU A 142 1.17 22.85 17.83
CA GLU A 142 1.20 23.40 19.19
C GLU A 142 -0.23 23.69 19.71
N ASN A 143 -1.13 24.12 18.81
CA ASN A 143 -2.53 24.40 19.10
C ASN A 143 -3.46 23.17 19.01
N GLY A 144 -2.91 21.97 18.84
CA GLY A 144 -3.65 20.71 18.99
C GLY A 144 -3.93 19.94 17.70
N ALA A 145 -3.43 20.38 16.54
CA ALA A 145 -3.43 19.52 15.35
C ALA A 145 -2.59 18.25 15.61
N ARG A 146 -3.08 17.10 15.13
CA ARG A 146 -2.41 15.79 15.26
C ARG A 146 -1.93 15.22 13.93
N GLY A 147 -1.95 16.02 12.87
CA GLY A 147 -1.61 15.62 11.52
C GLY A 147 -1.91 16.73 10.52
N LEU A 148 -1.58 16.47 9.26
CA LEU A 148 -1.88 17.35 8.13
C LEU A 148 -2.79 16.63 7.14
N LYS A 149 -3.87 17.27 6.70
CA LYS A 149 -4.68 16.83 5.56
C LYS A 149 -4.36 17.66 4.33
N VAL A 150 -4.07 16.96 3.24
CA VAL A 150 -3.96 17.51 1.88
C VAL A 150 -5.16 17.05 1.07
N TYR A 151 -5.91 18.00 0.53
CA TYR A 151 -7.06 17.72 -0.34
C TYR A 151 -6.62 17.51 -1.79
N LYS A 152 -7.46 16.82 -2.55
CA LYS A 152 -7.22 16.55 -3.98
C LYS A 152 -7.18 17.78 -4.88
N SER A 153 -7.53 18.97 -4.36
CA SER A 153 -7.32 20.22 -5.09
C SER A 153 -5.85 20.38 -5.47
N LEU A 154 -4.94 20.07 -4.55
CA LEU A 154 -3.52 19.97 -4.87
C LEU A 154 -3.28 18.82 -5.85
N GLY A 155 -2.60 19.11 -6.96
CA GLY A 155 -2.36 18.13 -8.01
C GLY A 155 -3.50 17.97 -9.02
N MET A 156 -4.74 18.43 -8.76
CA MET A 156 -5.83 18.36 -9.74
C MET A 156 -6.36 19.72 -10.20
N TYR A 157 -6.52 20.68 -9.30
CA TYR A 157 -7.28 21.91 -9.56
C TYR A 157 -6.53 23.19 -9.19
N THR A 158 -5.65 23.14 -8.19
CA THR A 158 -4.85 24.31 -7.79
C THR A 158 -3.92 24.70 -8.93
N THR A 159 -3.94 25.98 -9.27
CA THR A 159 -3.07 26.59 -10.29
C THR A 159 -2.25 27.71 -9.67
N ASP A 160 -1.02 27.89 -10.16
CA ASP A 160 -0.22 29.06 -9.84
C ASP A 160 -0.69 30.31 -10.61
N ALA A 161 -0.05 31.44 -10.37
CA ALA A 161 -0.32 32.73 -10.98
C ALA A 161 -0.13 32.74 -12.51
N SER A 162 0.57 31.76 -13.08
CA SER A 162 0.67 31.57 -14.54
C SER A 162 -0.50 30.79 -15.13
N GLY A 163 -1.37 30.24 -14.28
CA GLY A 163 -2.44 29.32 -14.65
C GLY A 163 -1.96 27.88 -14.84
N ALA A 164 -0.71 27.56 -14.49
CA ALA A 164 -0.18 26.21 -14.56
C ALA A 164 -0.65 25.41 -13.34
N ARG A 165 -0.98 24.13 -13.57
CA ARG A 165 -1.36 23.21 -12.48
C ARG A 165 -0.19 23.05 -11.51
N VAL A 166 -0.46 23.25 -10.23
CA VAL A 166 0.48 22.92 -9.16
C VAL A 166 0.54 21.40 -9.02
N GLN A 167 1.71 20.84 -9.32
CA GLN A 167 1.98 19.40 -9.20
C GLN A 167 2.06 19.01 -7.73
N THR A 168 1.74 17.75 -7.42
CA THR A 168 1.76 17.28 -6.01
C THR A 168 3.17 17.30 -5.44
N ASP A 169 4.19 17.09 -6.27
CA ASP A 169 5.62 17.12 -5.95
C ASP A 169 6.31 18.46 -6.28
N ASP A 170 5.54 19.55 -6.37
CA ASP A 170 6.12 20.89 -6.55
C ASP A 170 7.14 21.20 -5.42
N PRO A 171 8.40 21.54 -5.74
CA PRO A 171 9.46 21.76 -4.75
C PRO A 171 9.14 22.83 -3.70
N ARG A 172 8.25 23.79 -4.02
CA ARG A 172 7.81 24.82 -3.06
C ARG A 172 7.10 24.21 -1.85
N LEU A 173 6.62 22.98 -1.95
CA LEU A 173 5.89 22.27 -0.90
C LEU A 173 6.80 21.44 0.02
N ASP A 174 8.06 21.18 -0.38
CA ASP A 174 9.00 20.36 0.39
C ASP A 174 9.14 20.77 1.87
N PRO A 175 9.20 22.07 2.23
CA PRO A 175 9.35 22.45 3.63
C PRO A 175 8.18 21.98 4.52
N ILE A 176 6.97 21.88 3.95
CA ILE A 176 5.77 21.42 4.67
C ILE A 176 5.91 19.94 5.01
N TRP A 177 6.31 19.12 4.03
CA TRP A 177 6.50 17.68 4.21
C TRP A 177 7.62 17.38 5.20
N ALA A 178 8.74 18.09 5.09
CA ALA A 178 9.88 17.96 5.99
C ALA A 178 9.50 18.33 7.43
N LYS A 179 8.75 19.42 7.62
CA LYS A 179 8.27 19.83 8.94
C LYS A 179 7.32 18.81 9.56
N CYS A 180 6.47 18.14 8.78
CA CYS A 180 5.65 17.03 9.31
C CYS A 180 6.51 15.89 9.88
N GLY A 181 7.59 15.52 9.18
CA GLY A 181 8.54 14.51 9.65
C GLY A 181 9.28 14.95 10.91
N GLU A 182 9.72 16.21 10.98
CA GLU A 182 10.36 16.79 12.17
C GLU A 182 9.43 16.78 13.40
N LEU A 183 8.16 17.14 13.21
CA LEU A 183 7.15 17.17 14.27
C LEU A 183 6.61 15.77 14.64
N GLY A 184 6.93 14.73 13.86
CA GLY A 184 6.42 13.38 14.06
C GLY A 184 4.91 13.25 13.84
N ILE A 185 4.31 14.11 13.00
CA ILE A 185 2.90 14.06 12.65
C ILE A 185 2.70 13.43 11.27
N PRO A 186 1.62 12.67 11.04
CA PRO A 186 1.36 12.07 9.73
C PRO A 186 0.68 13.07 8.77
N VAL A 187 0.90 12.85 7.47
CA VAL A 187 0.23 13.57 6.38
C VAL A 187 -0.78 12.65 5.71
N LEU A 188 -2.08 12.87 5.91
CA LEU A 188 -3.10 12.22 5.10
C LEU A 188 -3.28 12.98 3.79
N ILE A 189 -2.82 12.38 2.70
CA ILE A 189 -2.84 13.00 1.37
C ILE A 189 -3.87 12.32 0.47
N HIS A 190 -4.78 13.13 -0.05
CA HIS A 190 -5.72 12.73 -1.08
C HIS A 190 -5.28 13.39 -2.38
N THR A 191 -4.80 12.59 -3.33
CA THR A 191 -4.44 13.03 -4.68
C THR A 191 -5.17 12.14 -5.68
N GLY A 192 -5.73 12.73 -6.74
CA GLY A 192 -6.40 11.97 -7.80
C GLY A 192 -7.82 11.50 -7.47
N ASP A 193 -8.32 10.62 -8.33
CA ASP A 193 -9.65 10.00 -8.30
C ASP A 193 -9.49 8.55 -8.84
N PRO A 194 -10.51 7.68 -8.81
CA PRO A 194 -10.43 6.35 -9.43
C PRO A 194 -9.97 6.40 -10.89
N ALA A 195 -8.99 5.56 -11.26
CA ALA A 195 -8.46 5.45 -12.62
C ALA A 195 -9.54 5.29 -13.73
N PRO A 196 -10.68 4.58 -13.50
CA PRO A 196 -11.75 4.50 -14.49
C PRO A 196 -12.36 5.84 -14.90
N PHE A 197 -12.13 6.94 -14.16
CA PHE A 197 -12.60 8.26 -14.58
C PHE A 197 -11.82 8.83 -15.78
N TRP A 198 -10.62 8.32 -16.06
CA TRP A 198 -9.86 8.65 -17.27
C TRP A 198 -10.26 7.79 -18.48
N LEU A 199 -10.81 6.59 -18.27
CA LEU A 199 -11.25 5.69 -19.34
C LEU A 199 -12.46 6.25 -20.12
N PRO A 200 -12.70 5.78 -21.36
CA PRO A 200 -13.92 6.11 -22.11
C PRO A 200 -15.19 5.90 -21.28
N HIS A 201 -16.23 6.73 -21.50
CA HIS A 201 -17.51 6.60 -20.80
C HIS A 201 -18.47 5.72 -21.60
N ASP A 202 -18.14 4.44 -21.73
CA ASP A 202 -18.87 3.43 -22.52
C ASP A 202 -19.17 2.17 -21.68
N GLU A 203 -19.71 1.13 -22.33
CA GLU A 203 -20.11 -0.13 -21.70
C GLU A 203 -18.96 -0.92 -21.06
N THR A 204 -17.71 -0.57 -21.35
CA THR A 204 -16.52 -1.25 -20.79
C THR A 204 -16.02 -0.60 -19.50
N ASN A 205 -16.52 0.58 -19.15
CA ASN A 205 -16.10 1.31 -17.96
C ASN A 205 -16.94 0.92 -16.73
N GLU A 206 -16.32 0.27 -15.74
CA GLU A 206 -17.04 -0.16 -14.53
C GLU A 206 -17.63 1.00 -13.71
N ARG A 207 -17.13 2.24 -13.89
CA ARG A 207 -17.66 3.45 -13.26
C ARG A 207 -18.64 4.22 -14.16
N TRP A 208 -19.11 3.62 -15.26
CA TRP A 208 -20.06 4.25 -16.19
C TRP A 208 -21.28 4.84 -15.48
N PHE A 209 -21.89 4.11 -14.54
CA PHE A 209 -23.09 4.60 -13.85
C PHE A 209 -22.80 5.76 -12.91
N GLU A 210 -21.64 5.73 -12.26
CA GLU A 210 -21.16 6.85 -11.46
C GLU A 210 -20.95 8.10 -12.31
N LEU A 211 -20.32 7.96 -13.47
CA LEU A 211 -20.11 9.05 -14.42
C LEU A 211 -21.43 9.56 -15.02
N LYS A 212 -22.42 8.68 -15.27
CA LYS A 212 -23.78 9.09 -15.67
C LYS A 212 -24.45 9.95 -14.58
N GLN A 213 -24.35 9.55 -13.32
CA GLN A 213 -24.94 10.29 -12.19
C GLN A 213 -24.13 11.53 -11.79
N ARG A 214 -22.83 11.56 -12.06
CA ARG A 214 -21.86 12.58 -11.65
C ARG A 214 -20.93 12.91 -12.82
N PRO A 215 -21.42 13.54 -13.90
CA PRO A 215 -20.65 13.75 -15.13
C PRO A 215 -19.37 14.58 -14.93
N ARG A 216 -19.36 15.49 -13.93
CA ARG A 216 -18.18 16.29 -13.57
C ARG A 216 -17.00 15.48 -13.01
N ARG A 217 -17.20 14.18 -12.70
CA ARG A 217 -16.13 13.28 -12.26
C ARG A 217 -15.28 12.74 -13.41
N LYS A 218 -15.77 12.78 -14.66
CA LYS A 218 -14.99 12.37 -15.82
C LYS A 218 -13.73 13.23 -15.93
N ARG A 219 -12.61 12.60 -16.28
CA ARG A 219 -11.31 13.25 -16.45
C ARG A 219 -10.89 13.30 -17.92
N SER A 220 -10.19 14.36 -18.28
CA SER A 220 -9.46 14.53 -19.54
C SER A 220 -8.25 13.58 -19.58
N ALA A 221 -7.63 13.44 -20.75
CA ALA A 221 -6.40 12.66 -20.89
C ALA A 221 -5.26 13.25 -20.06
N GLU A 222 -5.16 14.58 -20.00
CA GLU A 222 -4.11 15.31 -19.28
C GLU A 222 -4.68 16.16 -18.13
N PRO A 223 -4.03 16.19 -16.95
CA PRO A 223 -2.98 15.23 -16.56
C PRO A 223 -3.55 13.81 -16.41
N SER A 224 -2.76 12.81 -16.80
CA SER A 224 -3.16 11.40 -16.69
C SER A 224 -3.20 10.92 -15.23
N PHE A 225 -3.89 9.80 -14.96
CA PHE A 225 -3.85 9.14 -13.66
C PHE A 225 -2.41 8.84 -13.22
N GLU A 226 -1.59 8.30 -14.11
CA GLU A 226 -0.20 7.94 -13.82
C GLU A 226 0.67 9.16 -13.51
N GLN A 227 0.43 10.28 -14.17
CA GLN A 227 1.11 11.53 -13.84
C GLN A 227 0.73 11.99 -12.44
N ILE A 228 -0.57 12.11 -12.15
CA ILE A 228 -1.05 12.61 -10.85
C ILE A 228 -0.58 11.73 -9.69
N MET A 229 -0.72 10.41 -9.84
CA MET A 229 -0.31 9.48 -8.79
C MET A 229 1.22 9.37 -8.69
N GLY A 230 1.93 9.46 -9.81
CA GLY A 230 3.40 9.49 -9.85
C GLY A 230 3.99 10.65 -9.06
N GLU A 231 3.41 11.86 -9.20
CA GLU A 231 3.79 13.04 -8.42
C GLU A 231 3.62 12.79 -6.91
N GLN A 232 2.51 12.18 -6.50
CA GLN A 232 2.30 11.82 -5.09
C GLN A 232 3.37 10.83 -4.59
N TRP A 233 3.69 9.79 -5.37
CA TRP A 233 4.71 8.82 -4.97
C TRP A 233 6.11 9.43 -4.91
N ASN A 234 6.41 10.43 -5.75
CA ASN A 234 7.67 11.17 -5.66
C ASN A 234 7.82 11.90 -4.32
N VAL A 235 6.75 12.50 -3.80
CA VAL A 235 6.74 13.10 -2.46
C VAL A 235 7.07 12.05 -1.40
N PHE A 236 6.41 10.88 -1.44
CA PHE A 236 6.63 9.81 -0.47
C PHE A 236 8.09 9.32 -0.44
N ARG A 237 8.69 9.13 -1.63
CA ARG A 237 10.10 8.71 -1.77
C ARG A 237 11.08 9.77 -1.28
N LYS A 238 10.78 11.04 -1.57
CA LYS A 238 11.66 12.17 -1.26
C LYS A 238 11.69 12.52 0.23
N HIS A 239 10.61 12.20 0.95
CA HIS A 239 10.45 12.51 2.37
C HIS A 239 10.33 11.23 3.24
N PRO A 240 11.39 10.39 3.32
CA PRO A 240 11.34 9.09 3.98
C PRO A 240 11.13 9.15 5.51
N GLU A 241 11.45 10.29 6.14
CA GLU A 241 11.24 10.53 7.57
C GLU A 241 9.83 11.03 7.89
N THR A 242 9.02 11.34 6.86
CA THR A 242 7.64 11.79 7.03
C THR A 242 6.70 10.61 6.83
N THR A 243 5.80 10.38 7.80
CA THR A 243 4.77 9.36 7.67
C THR A 243 3.61 9.90 6.84
N PHE A 244 3.23 9.17 5.79
CA PHE A 244 2.08 9.51 4.95
C PHE A 244 0.95 8.51 5.17
N ILE A 245 -0.29 8.98 5.09
CA ILE A 245 -1.49 8.16 4.97
C ILE A 245 -2.04 8.43 3.56
N ASN A 246 -1.79 7.51 2.64
CA ASN A 246 -2.32 7.62 1.30
C ASN A 246 -3.83 7.35 1.32
N ALA A 247 -4.65 8.33 0.99
CA ALA A 247 -6.09 8.19 1.05
C ALA A 247 -6.59 7.12 0.06
N HIS A 248 -7.68 6.45 0.38
CA HIS A 248 -8.44 5.59 -0.53
C HIS A 248 -7.63 4.43 -1.12
N MET A 249 -6.75 3.79 -0.33
CA MET A 249 -5.82 2.77 -0.83
C MET A 249 -4.94 3.27 -1.99
N GLY A 250 -4.64 4.58 -2.03
CA GLY A 250 -3.93 5.22 -3.13
C GLY A 250 -4.67 5.12 -4.47
N TRP A 251 -5.99 4.96 -4.45
CA TRP A 251 -6.81 4.62 -5.62
C TRP A 251 -6.35 3.35 -6.36
N LEU A 252 -5.67 2.44 -5.66
CA LEU A 252 -5.15 1.16 -6.18
C LEU A 252 -5.80 -0.05 -5.48
N ALA A 253 -6.95 0.12 -4.82
CA ALA A 253 -7.67 -1.01 -4.23
C ALA A 253 -8.11 -2.06 -5.27
N ASN A 254 -8.26 -1.67 -6.54
CA ASN A 254 -8.51 -2.58 -7.66
C ASN A 254 -7.25 -3.32 -8.15
N ASP A 255 -6.05 -2.87 -7.77
CA ASP A 255 -4.74 -3.45 -8.13
C ASP A 255 -3.87 -3.57 -6.86
N LEU A 256 -4.25 -4.52 -6.01
CA LEU A 256 -3.57 -4.75 -4.74
C LEU A 256 -2.12 -5.24 -4.91
N THR A 257 -1.77 -5.83 -6.05
CA THR A 257 -0.37 -6.18 -6.36
C THR A 257 0.48 -4.92 -6.43
N ARG A 258 0.07 -3.96 -7.27
CA ARG A 258 0.77 -2.69 -7.43
C ARG A 258 0.80 -1.87 -6.14
N LEU A 259 -0.33 -1.81 -5.41
CA LEU A 259 -0.35 -1.17 -4.10
C LEU A 259 0.65 -1.82 -3.14
N GLY A 260 0.72 -3.16 -3.13
CA GLY A 260 1.65 -3.90 -2.29
C GLY A 260 3.12 -3.61 -2.61
N GLU A 261 3.48 -3.54 -3.89
CA GLU A 261 4.82 -3.16 -4.34
C GLU A 261 5.22 -1.77 -3.86
N LEU A 262 4.29 -0.79 -3.94
CA LEU A 262 4.51 0.57 -3.44
C LEU A 262 4.65 0.63 -1.91
N LEU A 263 3.88 -0.18 -1.17
CA LEU A 263 4.00 -0.28 0.30
C LEU A 263 5.33 -0.93 0.73
N ASP A 264 5.80 -1.92 -0.04
CA ASP A 264 7.10 -2.57 0.17
C ASP A 264 8.25 -1.60 -0.16
N GLU A 265 8.12 -0.77 -1.20
CA GLU A 265 9.09 0.24 -1.60
C GLU A 265 9.18 1.41 -0.61
N MET A 266 8.04 1.91 -0.14
CA MET A 266 7.94 3.16 0.64
C MET A 266 7.49 2.84 2.08
N PRO A 267 8.41 2.52 3.00
CA PRO A 267 8.07 2.08 4.36
C PRO A 267 7.42 3.15 5.25
N ASN A 268 7.38 4.40 4.79
CA ASN A 268 6.75 5.54 5.46
C ASN A 268 5.27 5.76 5.05
N VAL A 269 4.69 4.92 4.18
CA VAL A 269 3.33 5.11 3.62
C VAL A 269 2.29 4.15 4.22
N TYR A 270 1.37 4.63 5.03
CA TYR A 270 0.17 3.91 5.42
C TYR A 270 -0.95 4.18 4.42
N THR A 271 -2.04 3.43 4.50
CA THR A 271 -3.25 3.74 3.74
C THR A 271 -4.52 3.36 4.51
N GLU A 272 -5.66 3.84 4.01
CA GLU A 272 -6.98 3.69 4.63
C GLU A 272 -8.07 3.37 3.59
N LEU A 273 -9.22 2.87 4.05
CA LEU A 273 -10.27 2.27 3.19
C LEU A 273 -11.38 3.23 2.75
N GLY A 274 -11.26 4.53 3.05
CA GLY A 274 -12.27 5.54 2.80
C GLY A 274 -12.77 5.47 1.36
N ALA A 275 -14.09 5.46 1.19
CA ALA A 275 -14.79 5.38 -0.11
C ALA A 275 -14.51 4.15 -1.01
N VAL A 276 -13.56 3.26 -0.67
CA VAL A 276 -13.10 2.16 -1.55
C VAL A 276 -13.29 0.77 -0.96
N VAL A 277 -14.11 0.58 0.07
CA VAL A 277 -14.36 -0.75 0.66
C VAL A 277 -14.98 -1.76 -0.33
N ALA A 278 -15.59 -1.27 -1.41
CA ALA A 278 -16.18 -2.13 -2.42
C ALA A 278 -15.14 -2.94 -3.19
N GLU A 279 -13.96 -2.37 -3.43
CA GLU A 279 -12.84 -3.02 -4.11
C GLU A 279 -12.30 -4.25 -3.37
N PRO A 280 -11.89 -4.19 -2.09
CA PRO A 280 -11.49 -5.39 -1.36
C PRO A 280 -12.68 -6.34 -1.15
N GLY A 281 -13.89 -5.81 -0.93
CA GLY A 281 -15.10 -6.61 -0.73
C GLY A 281 -15.52 -7.44 -1.95
N ARG A 282 -15.14 -7.05 -3.17
CA ARG A 282 -15.42 -7.82 -4.40
C ARG A 282 -14.28 -8.76 -4.83
N GLN A 283 -13.17 -8.81 -4.08
CA GLN A 283 -12.02 -9.69 -4.35
C GLN A 283 -11.55 -10.46 -3.08
N PRO A 284 -12.46 -11.10 -2.33
CA PRO A 284 -12.26 -11.42 -0.92
C PRO A 284 -11.02 -12.27 -0.62
N ARG A 285 -10.68 -13.23 -1.49
CA ARG A 285 -9.52 -14.12 -1.28
C ARG A 285 -8.20 -13.38 -1.35
N PHE A 286 -8.01 -12.54 -2.37
CA PHE A 286 -6.78 -11.79 -2.54
C PHE A 286 -6.70 -10.62 -1.56
N ALA A 287 -7.82 -9.91 -1.35
CA ALA A 287 -7.92 -8.86 -0.33
C ALA A 287 -7.58 -9.39 1.07
N ARG A 288 -8.11 -10.56 1.46
CA ARG A 288 -7.77 -11.17 2.76
C ARG A 288 -6.26 -11.42 2.91
N GLN A 289 -5.62 -12.00 1.89
CA GLN A 289 -4.18 -12.24 1.90
C GLN A 289 -3.38 -10.94 1.99
N PHE A 290 -3.79 -9.92 1.21
CA PHE A 290 -3.19 -8.60 1.24
C PHE A 290 -3.31 -7.94 2.62
N PHE A 291 -4.50 -7.97 3.22
CA PHE A 291 -4.76 -7.40 4.54
C PHE A 291 -3.94 -8.07 5.63
N ILE A 292 -3.74 -9.40 5.56
CA ILE A 292 -2.86 -10.13 6.48
C ILE A 292 -1.39 -9.74 6.27
N LYS A 293 -0.92 -9.67 5.02
CA LYS A 293 0.48 -9.31 4.71
C LYS A 293 0.82 -7.88 5.15
N TYR A 294 -0.05 -6.93 4.84
CA TYR A 294 0.16 -5.49 5.08
C TYR A 294 -0.59 -4.95 6.30
N GLN A 295 -1.00 -5.82 7.23
CA GLN A 295 -1.82 -5.48 8.41
C GLN A 295 -1.27 -4.32 9.26
N ASN A 296 0.05 -4.07 9.23
CA ASN A 296 0.71 -2.98 9.96
C ASN A 296 0.68 -1.64 9.21
N ARG A 297 -0.01 -1.53 8.07
CA ARG A 297 -0.01 -0.36 7.17
C ARG A 297 -1.40 0.05 6.68
N LEU A 298 -2.44 -0.61 7.17
CA LEU A 298 -3.84 -0.39 6.78
C LEU A 298 -4.64 0.14 7.97
N MET A 299 -5.50 1.13 7.74
CA MET A 299 -6.31 1.76 8.80
C MET A 299 -7.77 1.88 8.39
N MET A 300 -8.66 1.84 9.37
CA MET A 300 -10.07 2.16 9.17
C MET A 300 -10.24 3.65 8.87
N GLY A 301 -10.91 3.94 7.75
CA GLY A 301 -11.30 5.27 7.34
C GLY A 301 -12.57 5.21 6.49
N LYS A 302 -13.48 6.18 6.63
CA LYS A 302 -14.78 6.13 5.93
C LYS A 302 -14.99 7.22 4.86
N ASP A 303 -14.21 8.30 4.91
CA ASP A 303 -14.26 9.52 4.09
C ASP A 303 -15.51 10.40 4.34
N SER A 304 -16.71 9.82 4.28
CA SER A 304 -17.96 10.57 4.48
C SER A 304 -18.70 10.13 5.75
N TRP A 305 -19.05 11.08 6.62
CA TRP A 305 -19.89 10.83 7.79
C TRP A 305 -21.32 10.41 7.38
N ASN A 306 -21.61 9.12 7.52
CA ASN A 306 -22.95 8.56 7.44
C ASN A 306 -22.99 7.27 8.29
N PRO A 307 -23.48 7.34 9.54
CA PRO A 307 -23.50 6.18 10.46
C PRO A 307 -24.11 4.92 9.85
N ALA A 308 -25.17 5.08 9.06
CA ALA A 308 -25.85 3.96 8.42
C ALA A 308 -24.99 3.19 7.40
N GLU A 309 -23.85 3.73 6.95
CA GLU A 309 -22.98 3.08 5.97
C GLU A 309 -21.81 2.30 6.60
N TYR A 310 -21.46 2.54 7.87
CA TYR A 310 -20.31 1.90 8.52
C TYR A 310 -20.45 0.39 8.66
N HIS A 311 -21.68 -0.08 8.88
CA HIS A 311 -21.99 -1.51 9.03
C HIS A 311 -21.43 -2.36 7.87
N THR A 312 -21.35 -1.79 6.67
CA THR A 312 -20.80 -2.49 5.49
C THR A 312 -19.29 -2.71 5.61
N TYR A 313 -18.54 -1.78 6.21
CA TYR A 313 -17.10 -1.95 6.45
C TYR A 313 -16.86 -3.06 7.46
N PHE A 314 -17.60 -3.05 8.58
CA PHE A 314 -17.49 -4.09 9.60
C PHE A 314 -17.86 -5.46 9.03
N ARG A 315 -18.95 -5.54 8.24
CA ARG A 315 -19.35 -6.78 7.58
C ARG A 315 -18.28 -7.31 6.62
N VAL A 316 -17.65 -6.43 5.83
CA VAL A 316 -16.53 -6.82 4.94
C VAL A 316 -15.33 -7.32 5.75
N PHE A 317 -14.97 -6.68 6.85
CA PHE A 317 -13.76 -7.07 7.59
C PHE A 317 -13.94 -8.30 8.47
N GLU A 318 -15.07 -8.40 9.18
CA GLU A 318 -15.22 -9.32 10.31
C GLU A 318 -15.87 -10.65 9.95
N THR A 319 -16.69 -10.69 8.90
CA THR A 319 -17.54 -11.85 8.61
C THR A 319 -16.99 -12.70 7.47
N ALA A 320 -17.48 -13.93 7.36
CA ALA A 320 -17.34 -14.77 6.17
C ALA A 320 -18.57 -14.66 5.24
N ASP A 321 -19.38 -13.60 5.39
CA ASP A 321 -20.63 -13.45 4.65
C ASP A 321 -20.39 -13.39 3.15
N GLU A 322 -21.26 -14.03 2.38
CA GLU A 322 -21.19 -14.02 0.94
C GLU A 322 -22.32 -13.19 0.33
N PHE A 323 -22.04 -12.56 -0.80
CA PHE A 323 -23.05 -12.02 -1.71
C PHE A 323 -24.02 -10.99 -1.06
N PHE A 324 -23.50 -9.96 -0.38
CA PHE A 324 -24.34 -8.90 0.21
C PHE A 324 -24.26 -7.57 -0.56
N PRO A 325 -25.31 -6.72 -0.50
CA PRO A 325 -25.33 -5.46 -1.24
C PRO A 325 -24.35 -4.43 -0.67
N TYR A 326 -23.82 -3.60 -1.56
CA TYR A 326 -23.13 -2.36 -1.19
C TYR A 326 -24.14 -1.21 -1.12
N TYR A 327 -23.97 -0.29 -0.15
CA TYR A 327 -24.92 0.80 0.11
C TYR A 327 -24.96 1.87 -1.00
N ARG A 328 -24.01 1.88 -1.94
CA ARG A 328 -23.96 2.81 -3.09
C ARG A 328 -23.79 2.07 -4.40
N LYS A 329 -24.91 1.68 -5.01
CA LYS A 329 -25.01 1.01 -6.33
C LYS A 329 -24.08 1.58 -7.42
N ARG A 330 -23.86 2.90 -7.42
CA ARG A 330 -22.97 3.57 -8.39
C ARG A 330 -21.48 3.25 -8.28
N HIS A 331 -20.96 2.91 -7.09
CA HIS A 331 -19.54 2.54 -6.95
C HIS A 331 -19.32 1.05 -7.19
N ALA A 332 -20.31 0.24 -6.80
CA ALA A 332 -20.31 -1.18 -7.05
C ALA A 332 -21.74 -1.65 -7.29
N TRP A 333 -21.98 -2.08 -8.52
CA TRP A 333 -23.10 -2.96 -8.84
C TRP A 333 -22.89 -4.37 -8.26
N TRP A 334 -21.62 -4.72 -8.06
CA TRP A 334 -21.16 -6.00 -7.56
C TRP A 334 -21.64 -6.23 -6.12
N ARG A 335 -21.93 -7.49 -5.80
CA ARG A 335 -22.11 -7.91 -4.41
C ARG A 335 -20.75 -8.02 -3.72
N LEU A 336 -20.74 -7.73 -2.44
CA LEU A 336 -19.56 -7.80 -1.58
C LEU A 336 -19.54 -9.11 -0.80
N TYR A 337 -18.36 -9.42 -0.31
CA TYR A 337 -18.02 -10.61 0.44
C TYR A 337 -17.19 -10.21 1.65
N GLY A 338 -17.39 -10.93 2.74
CA GLY A 338 -16.61 -10.83 3.96
C GLY A 338 -15.22 -11.44 3.77
N LEU A 339 -14.25 -10.86 4.47
CA LEU A 339 -12.85 -11.26 4.44
C LEU A 339 -12.48 -12.20 5.59
N GLU A 340 -13.31 -12.28 6.64
CA GLU A 340 -13.05 -13.04 7.86
C GLU A 340 -11.60 -12.81 8.36
N LEU A 341 -11.28 -11.54 8.61
CA LEU A 341 -9.94 -11.16 9.03
C LEU A 341 -9.66 -11.68 10.45
N PRO A 342 -8.44 -12.18 10.72
CA PRO A 342 -8.05 -12.55 12.07
C PRO A 342 -8.16 -11.39 13.06
N ASP A 343 -8.42 -11.70 14.32
CA ASP A 343 -8.61 -10.70 15.38
C ASP A 343 -7.42 -9.74 15.54
N GLU A 344 -6.20 -10.25 15.40
CA GLU A 344 -4.99 -9.43 15.44
C GLU A 344 -4.97 -8.38 14.30
N VAL A 345 -5.36 -8.79 13.09
CA VAL A 345 -5.43 -7.92 11.91
C VAL A 345 -6.52 -6.86 12.10
N LEU A 346 -7.69 -7.27 12.61
CA LEU A 346 -8.79 -6.34 12.92
C LEU A 346 -8.36 -5.27 13.92
N ARG A 347 -7.69 -5.62 15.02
CA ARG A 347 -7.20 -4.65 16.01
C ARG A 347 -6.22 -3.64 15.41
N LYS A 348 -5.33 -4.09 14.52
CA LYS A 348 -4.37 -3.21 13.83
C LYS A 348 -5.05 -2.19 12.92
N ILE A 349 -5.97 -2.68 12.09
CA ILE A 349 -6.75 -1.83 11.17
C ILE A 349 -7.66 -0.88 11.95
N TYR A 350 -8.32 -1.37 13.00
CA TYR A 350 -9.26 -0.57 13.76
C TYR A 350 -8.60 0.49 14.61
N TYR A 351 -7.48 0.21 15.28
CA TYR A 351 -6.90 1.22 16.17
C TYR A 351 -5.39 1.18 16.32
N LYS A 352 -4.71 0.01 16.37
CA LYS A 352 -3.28 -0.01 16.74
C LYS A 352 -2.41 0.78 15.77
N ASN A 353 -2.70 0.72 14.46
CA ASN A 353 -1.93 1.49 13.47
C ASN A 353 -2.18 3.00 13.58
N ALA A 354 -3.41 3.42 13.90
CA ALA A 354 -3.71 4.83 14.12
C ALA A 354 -3.04 5.35 15.40
N LEU A 355 -3.10 4.58 16.49
CA LEU A 355 -2.44 4.91 17.76
C LEU A 355 -0.90 4.97 17.63
N SER A 356 -0.30 4.22 16.70
CA SER A 356 1.15 4.21 16.54
C SER A 356 1.69 5.40 15.75
N ILE A 357 0.90 6.01 14.86
CA ILE A 357 1.37 7.08 13.97
C ILE A 357 0.71 8.44 14.20
N ILE A 358 -0.45 8.50 14.86
CA ILE A 358 -1.14 9.76 15.16
C ILE A 358 -0.82 10.14 16.61
N PRO A 359 -0.03 11.19 16.86
CA PRO A 359 0.34 11.57 18.22
C PRO A 359 -0.87 12.07 19.01
N GLY A 360 -0.83 11.87 20.33
CA GLY A 360 -1.81 12.45 21.26
C GLY A 360 -3.21 11.86 21.21
N LEU A 361 -3.41 10.69 20.58
CA LEU A 361 -4.64 9.92 20.73
C LEU A 361 -4.73 9.33 22.15
N ASP A 362 -5.91 9.41 22.77
CA ASP A 362 -6.14 8.84 24.10
C ASP A 362 -6.24 7.32 24.03
N THR A 363 -5.18 6.65 24.49
CA THR A 363 -5.06 5.20 24.46
C THR A 363 -5.94 4.52 25.50
N SER A 364 -6.42 5.24 26.52
CA SER A 364 -7.35 4.68 27.53
C SER A 364 -8.74 4.38 26.97
N LEU A 365 -9.06 4.91 25.79
CA LEU A 365 -10.29 4.58 25.05
C LEU A 365 -10.23 3.19 24.40
N PHE A 366 -9.07 2.54 24.40
CA PHE A 366 -8.81 1.26 23.74
C PHE A 366 -8.32 0.21 24.76
N PRO A 367 -8.45 -1.10 24.46
CA PRO A 367 -8.00 -2.15 25.38
C PRO A 367 -6.50 -2.05 25.74
N ASP A 368 -6.15 -2.47 26.96
CA ASP A 368 -4.78 -2.36 27.54
C ASP A 368 -3.69 -3.11 26.75
N ASP A 369 -4.06 -4.01 25.82
CA ASP A 369 -3.13 -4.73 24.95
C ASP A 369 -2.66 -3.91 23.73
N TRP A 370 -3.03 -2.62 23.65
CA TRP A 370 -2.64 -1.75 22.54
C TRP A 370 -1.10 -1.63 22.39
N ASN A 371 -0.35 -1.74 23.50
CA ASN A 371 1.10 -1.53 23.57
C ASN A 371 1.94 -2.82 23.68
N LEU A 372 1.34 -4.02 23.66
CA LEU A 372 2.10 -5.27 23.84
C LEU A 372 3.04 -5.59 22.66
N GLU A 373 2.83 -4.94 21.51
CA GLU A 373 3.74 -4.88 20.39
C GLU A 373 3.56 -3.51 19.73
N ALA A 374 4.08 -2.43 20.33
CA ALA A 374 4.12 -1.15 19.62
C ALA A 374 4.76 -1.39 18.25
N VAL A 375 3.92 -1.35 17.20
CA VAL A 375 4.31 -1.48 15.81
C VAL A 375 5.18 -0.28 15.53
N ALA A 376 6.48 -0.41 15.79
CA ALA A 376 7.44 0.49 15.21
C ALA A 376 7.16 0.47 13.71
N ALA A 377 6.81 1.62 13.14
CA ALA A 377 6.82 1.80 11.69
C ALA A 377 8.08 1.09 11.17
N PRO A 378 8.00 0.30 10.07
CA PRO A 378 9.18 -0.38 9.56
C PRO A 378 10.26 0.67 9.37
N ARG A 379 11.21 0.76 10.30
CA ARG A 379 12.33 1.65 10.16
C ARG A 379 12.98 1.21 8.87
N LEU A 380 13.27 2.15 7.96
CA LEU A 380 14.09 1.87 6.77
C LEU A 380 15.24 0.98 7.23
N ARG A 381 15.21 -0.30 6.86
CA ARG A 381 16.26 -1.22 7.27
C ARG A 381 17.52 -0.62 6.67
N PRO A 382 18.52 -0.20 7.48
CA PRO A 382 19.72 0.45 6.93
C PRO A 382 20.45 -0.44 5.91
N SER A 383 20.12 -1.73 5.90
CA SER A 383 20.57 -2.77 4.96
C SER A 383 19.33 -3.50 4.41
N PRO A 384 18.78 -3.09 3.25
CA PRO A 384 17.62 -3.76 2.64
C PRO A 384 17.97 -5.21 2.25
N MET A 385 16.96 -6.07 2.15
CA MET A 385 17.14 -7.44 1.67
C MET A 385 17.34 -7.45 0.15
N ALA A 386 18.25 -8.29 -0.31
CA ALA A 386 18.58 -8.54 -1.71
C ALA A 386 18.52 -10.05 -2.01
N LEU A 387 18.34 -10.38 -3.29
CA LEU A 387 18.26 -11.74 -3.81
C LEU A 387 19.18 -11.87 -5.03
N ALA A 388 20.14 -12.79 -4.95
CA ALA A 388 20.90 -13.26 -6.11
C ALA A 388 20.47 -14.68 -6.46
N ARG A 389 20.38 -15.01 -7.75
CA ARG A 389 20.00 -16.36 -8.20
C ARG A 389 20.62 -16.70 -9.53
N THR A 390 20.89 -17.98 -9.75
CA THR A 390 21.41 -18.50 -11.02
C THR A 390 21.10 -20.00 -11.18
N TRP A 391 21.46 -20.56 -12.33
CA TRP A 391 21.47 -21.98 -12.61
C TRP A 391 22.92 -22.43 -12.82
N VAL A 392 23.40 -23.38 -12.03
CA VAL A 392 24.72 -24.00 -12.21
C VAL A 392 24.60 -25.12 -13.22
N LYS A 393 25.36 -25.03 -14.31
CA LYS A 393 25.41 -26.02 -15.40
C LYS A 393 26.82 -26.54 -15.61
N LYS A 394 26.94 -27.73 -16.20
CA LYS A 394 28.23 -28.33 -16.59
C LYS A 394 28.88 -27.63 -17.78
N ASP A 395 28.05 -27.23 -18.73
CA ASP A 395 28.40 -26.48 -19.93
C ASP A 395 27.13 -25.76 -20.41
N SER A 396 27.27 -24.87 -21.41
CA SER A 396 26.16 -24.05 -21.92
C SER A 396 24.98 -24.87 -22.44
N ASP A 397 25.24 -26.09 -22.92
CA ASP A 397 24.28 -26.94 -23.61
C ASP A 397 23.64 -28.00 -22.69
N SER A 398 24.13 -28.14 -21.46
CA SER A 398 23.62 -29.12 -20.51
C SER A 398 22.17 -28.82 -20.10
N LYS A 399 21.32 -29.85 -20.20
CA LYS A 399 19.94 -29.85 -19.67
C LYS A 399 19.89 -30.12 -18.17
N ASP A 400 20.97 -30.65 -17.60
CA ASP A 400 21.09 -30.88 -16.16
C ASP A 400 21.63 -29.60 -15.51
N SER A 401 20.85 -29.03 -14.60
CA SER A 401 21.15 -27.74 -13.97
C SER A 401 20.65 -27.69 -12.54
N THR A 402 21.42 -27.06 -11.67
CA THR A 402 21.05 -26.85 -10.26
C THR A 402 20.71 -25.39 -10.03
N TYR A 403 19.48 -25.12 -9.59
CA TYR A 403 19.07 -23.77 -9.19
C TYR A 403 19.74 -23.38 -7.87
N VAL A 404 20.29 -22.17 -7.83
CA VAL A 404 20.93 -21.61 -6.65
C VAL A 404 20.38 -20.22 -6.39
N LYS A 405 20.09 -19.91 -5.12
CA LYS A 405 19.69 -18.56 -4.70
C LYS A 405 20.33 -18.17 -3.37
N VAL A 406 20.58 -16.88 -3.18
CA VAL A 406 21.05 -16.30 -1.93
C VAL A 406 20.15 -15.15 -1.52
N HIS A 407 19.59 -15.21 -0.32
CA HIS A 407 18.92 -14.09 0.33
C HIS A 407 19.89 -13.45 1.34
N TYR A 408 20.10 -12.15 1.27
CA TYR A 408 21.06 -11.45 2.12
C TYR A 408 20.66 -10.00 2.37
N SER A 409 21.14 -9.37 3.45
CA SER A 409 20.99 -7.91 3.63
C SER A 409 22.13 -7.17 2.94
N SER A 410 21.88 -6.02 2.32
CA SER A 410 22.90 -5.24 1.60
C SER A 410 23.29 -3.96 2.36
N PRO A 411 24.19 -4.01 3.36
CA PRO A 411 24.68 -2.80 4.04
C PRO A 411 25.50 -1.90 3.11
N ARG A 412 25.41 -0.57 3.31
CA ARG A 412 26.18 0.42 2.54
C ARG A 412 27.45 0.87 3.25
N LYS A 413 28.53 1.19 2.52
CA LYS A 413 29.80 1.63 3.08
C LYS A 413 29.66 2.95 3.84
N ARG A 414 29.07 3.98 3.21
CA ARG A 414 28.83 5.30 3.81
C ARG A 414 30.10 5.91 4.41
N GLY A 415 31.19 5.89 3.66
CA GLY A 415 32.48 6.47 4.09
C GLY A 415 33.26 5.66 5.14
N ARG A 416 32.68 4.60 5.73
CA ARG A 416 33.34 3.78 6.76
C ARG A 416 34.47 2.92 6.20
N VAL A 417 35.42 2.55 7.06
CA VAL A 417 36.39 1.49 6.79
C VAL A 417 35.71 0.16 7.09
N ILE A 418 35.54 -0.68 6.06
CA ILE A 418 34.79 -1.94 6.18
C ILE A 418 35.65 -3.03 6.81
N PHE A 419 36.58 -3.61 6.04
CA PHE A 419 37.42 -4.70 6.53
C PHE A 419 38.60 -4.14 7.32
N GLY A 420 38.87 -4.75 8.49
CA GLY A 420 39.78 -4.21 9.50
C GLY A 420 39.22 -3.04 10.32
N GLY A 421 37.96 -2.66 10.07
CA GLY A 421 37.23 -1.61 10.79
C GLY A 421 35.89 -2.14 11.29
N LEU A 422 34.82 -1.89 10.53
CA LEU A 422 33.47 -2.37 10.85
C LEU A 422 33.39 -3.90 10.94
N VAL A 423 34.10 -4.60 10.06
CA VAL A 423 34.27 -6.04 10.04
C VAL A 423 35.73 -6.33 10.39
N PRO A 424 36.03 -6.78 11.62
CA PRO A 424 37.39 -7.10 12.03
C PRO A 424 37.97 -8.22 11.17
N TYR A 425 39.28 -8.19 10.96
CA TYR A 425 39.99 -9.30 10.35
C TYR A 425 40.15 -10.44 11.36
N ASP A 426 40.24 -11.67 10.84
CA ASP A 426 40.47 -12.91 11.58
C ASP A 426 39.40 -13.24 12.63
N GLU A 427 38.25 -12.57 12.55
CA GLU A 427 37.09 -12.81 13.38
C GLU A 427 35.90 -13.34 12.56
N LEU A 428 35.07 -14.13 13.21
CA LEU A 428 33.84 -14.64 12.60
C LEU A 428 32.88 -13.48 12.32
N TRP A 429 32.44 -13.41 11.08
CA TRP A 429 31.42 -12.50 10.61
C TRP A 429 30.27 -13.30 10.03
N ARG A 430 29.06 -13.05 10.52
CA ARG A 430 27.83 -13.48 9.83
C ARG A 430 27.70 -12.63 8.58
N THR A 431 28.27 -13.12 7.48
CA THR A 431 28.39 -12.45 6.18
C THR A 431 27.14 -11.63 5.86
N ALA A 432 27.35 -10.33 5.61
CA ALA A 432 26.34 -9.27 5.53
C ALA A 432 25.90 -8.63 6.87
N ALA A 433 24.64 -8.19 6.95
CA ALA A 433 24.05 -7.48 8.09
C ALA A 433 22.67 -8.04 8.47
N ASN A 434 22.13 -7.65 9.63
CA ASN A 434 20.85 -8.13 10.19
C ASN A 434 20.81 -9.65 10.38
N GLU A 435 19.95 -10.38 9.68
CA GLU A 435 19.90 -11.84 9.60
C GLU A 435 21.08 -12.43 8.82
N ALA A 436 21.43 -13.68 9.10
CA ALA A 436 22.45 -14.41 8.36
C ALA A 436 22.03 -14.57 6.90
N SER A 437 22.97 -14.34 5.98
CA SER A 437 22.73 -14.61 4.57
C SER A 437 22.44 -16.10 4.39
N GLU A 438 21.38 -16.45 3.67
CA GLU A 438 20.99 -17.84 3.44
C GLU A 438 21.10 -18.19 1.96
N ILE A 439 21.88 -19.23 1.67
CA ILE A 439 22.05 -19.78 0.33
C ILE A 439 21.31 -21.11 0.22
N THR A 440 20.55 -21.28 -0.85
CA THR A 440 19.78 -22.48 -1.14
C THR A 440 20.22 -23.10 -2.45
N PHE A 441 20.45 -24.40 -2.43
CA PHE A 441 20.75 -25.23 -3.59
C PHE A 441 19.61 -26.23 -3.81
N ALA A 442 19.02 -26.26 -5.01
CA ALA A 442 17.97 -27.21 -5.35
C ALA A 442 18.50 -28.63 -5.65
N GLY A 443 19.82 -28.77 -5.83
CA GLY A 443 20.52 -29.99 -6.15
C GLY A 443 21.89 -30.05 -5.49
N ASP A 444 22.49 -31.24 -5.44
CA ASP A 444 23.86 -31.43 -5.00
C ASP A 444 24.82 -30.68 -5.93
N LEU A 445 25.82 -30.00 -5.39
CA LEU A 445 26.88 -29.36 -6.18
C LEU A 445 28.24 -29.43 -5.49
N ARG A 446 29.28 -28.87 -6.09
CA ARG A 446 30.58 -28.70 -5.45
C ARG A 446 30.87 -27.23 -5.23
N VAL A 447 31.39 -26.90 -4.05
CA VAL A 447 31.91 -25.57 -3.71
C VAL A 447 33.43 -25.72 -3.57
N GLY A 448 34.17 -25.12 -4.50
CA GLY A 448 35.57 -25.46 -4.72
C GLY A 448 35.76 -26.96 -4.97
N ASP A 449 36.60 -27.60 -4.16
CA ASP A 449 36.85 -29.04 -4.26
C ASP A 449 35.85 -29.90 -3.47
N LYS A 450 35.02 -29.32 -2.60
CA LYS A 450 34.14 -30.05 -1.67
C LYS A 450 32.74 -30.26 -2.24
N LYS A 451 32.16 -31.44 -1.99
CA LYS A 451 30.76 -31.75 -2.31
C LYS A 451 29.84 -31.18 -1.24
N LEU A 452 28.77 -30.50 -1.66
CA LEU A 452 27.74 -29.96 -0.78
C LEU A 452 26.36 -30.47 -1.24
N LYS A 453 25.55 -30.92 -0.29
CA LYS A 453 24.23 -31.49 -0.57
C LYS A 453 23.20 -30.40 -0.86
N ALA A 454 22.18 -30.74 -1.64
CA ALA A 454 21.00 -29.89 -1.78
C ALA A 454 20.45 -29.49 -0.41
N GLY A 455 20.03 -28.24 -0.26
CA GLY A 455 19.58 -27.69 1.01
C GLY A 455 19.78 -26.19 1.13
N THR A 456 19.41 -25.65 2.28
CA THR A 456 19.62 -24.25 2.65
C THR A 456 20.64 -24.17 3.77
N TYR A 457 21.57 -23.23 3.64
CA TYR A 457 22.68 -23.02 4.58
C TYR A 457 22.83 -21.54 4.89
N SER A 458 23.19 -21.20 6.11
CA SER A 458 23.64 -19.86 6.45
C SER A 458 25.10 -19.65 6.04
N LEU A 459 25.41 -18.46 5.55
CA LEU A 459 26.75 -18.04 5.18
C LEU A 459 27.40 -17.24 6.32
N PHE A 460 28.56 -17.72 6.73
CA PHE A 460 29.49 -17.00 7.59
C PHE A 460 30.83 -16.84 6.87
N SER A 461 31.65 -15.92 7.33
CA SER A 461 32.99 -15.73 6.82
C SER A 461 33.94 -15.32 7.93
N ILE A 462 35.21 -15.67 7.79
CA ILE A 462 36.31 -15.12 8.58
C ILE A 462 37.17 -14.33 7.59
N PRO A 463 37.01 -13.00 7.51
CA PRO A 463 37.78 -12.18 6.61
C PRO A 463 39.24 -12.08 7.05
N GLY A 464 40.19 -12.40 6.18
CA GLY A 464 41.59 -12.02 6.32
C GLY A 464 41.98 -10.94 5.30
N GLN A 465 43.22 -10.47 5.36
CA GLN A 465 43.73 -9.46 4.41
C GLN A 465 43.83 -10.01 2.99
N ASP A 466 44.40 -11.19 2.83
CA ASP A 466 44.65 -11.83 1.52
C ASP A 466 43.75 -13.06 1.28
N THR A 467 43.19 -13.64 2.33
CA THR A 467 42.42 -14.89 2.26
C THR A 467 41.22 -14.81 3.19
N TRP A 468 40.07 -15.27 2.72
CA TRP A 468 38.86 -15.41 3.52
C TRP A 468 38.53 -16.87 3.70
N THR A 469 38.09 -17.25 4.90
CA THR A 469 37.36 -18.51 5.08
C THR A 469 35.88 -18.25 4.89
N VAL A 470 35.23 -18.86 3.90
CA VAL A 470 33.78 -18.84 3.72
C VAL A 470 33.19 -20.13 4.27
N ILE A 471 32.10 -20.01 5.04
CA ILE A 471 31.54 -21.08 5.86
C ILE A 471 30.07 -21.26 5.50
N PHE A 472 29.67 -22.51 5.25
CA PHE A 472 28.28 -22.93 5.06
C PHE A 472 27.84 -23.71 6.30
N ASN A 473 26.92 -23.12 7.06
CA ASN A 473 26.45 -23.62 8.34
C ASN A 473 24.99 -24.09 8.23
N ARG A 474 24.61 -25.20 8.87
CA ARG A 474 23.24 -25.75 8.80
C ARG A 474 22.23 -25.03 9.70
N GLY A 475 22.67 -24.24 10.68
CA GLY A 475 21.80 -23.47 11.55
C GLY A 475 21.20 -22.28 10.79
N LEU A 476 19.87 -22.23 10.65
CA LEU A 476 19.15 -21.20 9.89
C LEU A 476 18.56 -20.11 10.78
N GLY A 477 18.18 -18.97 10.20
CA GLY A 477 17.52 -17.88 10.92
C GLY A 477 18.37 -17.21 12.01
N GLN A 478 19.70 -17.27 11.88
CA GLN A 478 20.62 -16.72 12.86
C GLN A 478 20.77 -15.19 12.71
N ASN A 479 20.91 -14.49 13.84
CA ASN A 479 21.18 -13.04 13.90
C ASN A 479 22.49 -12.78 14.64
N GLY A 480 23.39 -12.02 14.03
CA GLY A 480 24.77 -11.89 14.52
C GLY A 480 25.54 -13.23 14.59
N THR A 481 26.56 -13.29 15.44
CA THR A 481 27.39 -14.49 15.64
C THR A 481 27.13 -15.21 16.97
N GLY A 482 26.24 -14.69 17.82
CA GLY A 482 26.03 -15.22 19.18
C GLY A 482 25.29 -16.56 19.28
N ARG A 483 24.70 -17.04 18.18
CA ARG A 483 24.07 -18.37 18.07
C ARG A 483 24.82 -19.32 17.13
N TYR A 484 26.02 -18.92 16.72
CA TYR A 484 26.84 -19.71 15.84
C TYR A 484 27.43 -20.89 16.62
N GLU A 485 27.21 -22.09 16.11
CA GLU A 485 27.80 -23.33 16.62
C GLU A 485 28.73 -23.90 15.54
N ALA A 486 29.99 -24.15 15.88
CA ALA A 486 31.00 -24.60 14.92
C ALA A 486 30.72 -26.03 14.42
N GLU A 487 30.02 -26.83 15.23
CA GLU A 487 29.57 -28.19 14.91
C GLU A 487 28.54 -28.23 13.78
N ASP A 488 27.90 -27.09 13.50
CA ASP A 488 26.93 -26.93 12.42
C ASP A 488 27.60 -26.52 11.09
N ASP A 489 28.92 -26.33 11.07
CA ASP A 489 29.64 -26.06 9.83
C ASP A 489 29.73 -27.31 8.96
N ILE A 490 28.98 -27.30 7.86
CA ILE A 490 28.99 -28.40 6.89
C ILE A 490 30.14 -28.24 5.89
N LEU A 491 30.61 -27.01 5.68
CA LEU A 491 31.71 -26.71 4.79
C LEU A 491 32.43 -25.42 5.21
N ARG A 492 33.77 -25.45 5.19
CA ARG A 492 34.66 -24.29 5.20
C ARG A 492 35.54 -24.32 3.97
N ILE A 493 35.68 -23.19 3.28
CA ILE A 493 36.56 -23.04 2.11
C ILE A 493 37.37 -21.76 2.22
N GLU A 494 38.67 -21.87 1.97
CA GLU A 494 39.56 -20.71 1.86
C GLU A 494 39.59 -20.21 0.42
N VAL A 495 39.41 -18.90 0.27
CA VAL A 495 39.34 -18.21 -1.02
C VAL A 495 40.13 -16.92 -0.96
N ALA A 496 40.77 -16.53 -2.07
CA ALA A 496 41.54 -15.31 -2.13
C ALA A 496 40.64 -14.07 -1.99
N ALA A 497 41.08 -13.10 -1.20
CA ALA A 497 40.51 -11.76 -1.16
C ALA A 497 41.31 -10.86 -2.09
N THR A 498 40.64 -10.28 -3.08
CA THR A 498 41.27 -9.42 -4.09
C THR A 498 40.82 -7.97 -3.89
N ARG A 499 41.73 -7.04 -4.19
CA ARG A 499 41.44 -5.61 -4.15
C ARG A 499 40.90 -5.13 -5.50
N MET A 500 39.80 -4.38 -5.47
CA MET A 500 39.18 -3.74 -6.63
C MET A 500 39.61 -2.27 -6.78
N ASP A 501 39.64 -1.81 -8.03
CA ASP A 501 39.95 -0.42 -8.40
C ASP A 501 38.80 0.56 -8.10
N THR A 502 37.58 0.05 -7.97
CA THR A 502 36.39 0.83 -7.64
C THR A 502 35.88 0.52 -6.24
N VAL A 503 35.19 1.49 -5.64
CA VAL A 503 34.49 1.28 -4.37
C VAL A 503 33.09 0.74 -4.67
N GLN A 504 32.81 -0.46 -4.18
CA GLN A 504 31.49 -1.05 -4.13
C GLN A 504 30.75 -0.53 -2.89
N GLU A 505 29.88 0.46 -3.08
CA GLU A 505 29.17 1.12 -1.98
C GLU A 505 28.24 0.18 -1.21
N ALA A 506 27.48 -0.67 -1.89
CA ALA A 506 26.57 -1.63 -1.25
C ALA A 506 27.21 -3.02 -1.22
N PHE A 507 27.17 -3.72 -0.08
CA PHE A 507 27.57 -5.12 -0.02
C PHE A 507 26.71 -5.93 -1.01
N THR A 508 27.35 -6.58 -1.96
CA THR A 508 26.67 -7.28 -3.06
C THR A 508 27.15 -8.72 -3.11
N ILE A 509 26.18 -9.63 -3.19
CA ILE A 509 26.37 -11.01 -3.61
C ILE A 509 25.79 -11.14 -5.01
N THR A 510 26.56 -11.68 -5.94
CA THR A 510 26.13 -11.99 -7.31
C THR A 510 26.71 -13.32 -7.77
N PHE A 511 26.27 -13.77 -8.95
CA PHE A 511 26.85 -14.90 -9.65
C PHE A 511 27.48 -14.44 -10.96
N GLU A 512 28.71 -14.86 -11.23
CA GLU A 512 29.42 -14.63 -12.49
C GLU A 512 29.62 -15.98 -13.22
N GLU A 513 29.60 -15.98 -14.55
CA GLU A 513 29.91 -17.19 -15.34
C GLU A 513 31.39 -17.53 -15.21
N ALA A 514 31.70 -18.84 -15.11
CA ALA A 514 33.06 -19.36 -15.03
C ALA A 514 33.26 -20.48 -16.05
N ASP A 515 34.52 -20.84 -16.35
CA ASP A 515 34.87 -21.89 -17.32
C ASP A 515 34.19 -23.23 -17.03
N ALA A 516 33.93 -23.52 -15.75
CA ALA A 516 33.10 -24.62 -15.30
C ALA A 516 32.18 -24.13 -14.18
N GLY A 517 30.86 -24.28 -14.35
CA GLY A 517 29.89 -23.85 -13.33
C GLY A 517 29.70 -22.34 -13.28
N VAL A 518 29.66 -21.79 -12.06
CA VAL A 518 29.50 -20.35 -11.79
C VAL A 518 30.34 -19.96 -10.58
N ASP A 519 30.65 -18.68 -10.46
CA ASP A 519 31.32 -18.09 -9.31
C ASP A 519 30.32 -17.33 -8.44
N LEU A 520 30.26 -17.67 -7.15
CA LEU A 520 29.58 -16.82 -6.14
C LEU A 520 30.53 -15.69 -5.76
N VAL A 521 30.15 -14.47 -6.10
CA VAL A 521 30.99 -13.28 -5.93
C VAL A 521 30.43 -12.39 -4.83
N LEU A 522 31.26 -12.13 -3.82
CA LEU A 522 30.97 -11.21 -2.71
C LEU A 522 31.83 -9.96 -2.88
N MET A 523 31.20 -8.79 -2.85
CA MET A 523 31.89 -7.50 -3.03
C MET A 523 31.42 -6.48 -2.00
N TRP A 524 32.36 -5.79 -1.36
CA TRP A 524 32.07 -4.62 -0.53
C TRP A 524 33.30 -3.74 -0.37
N ASP A 525 33.10 -2.43 -0.39
CA ASP A 525 34.21 -1.47 -0.46
C ASP A 525 35.13 -1.83 -1.63
N ARG A 526 36.41 -2.07 -1.40
CA ARG A 526 37.38 -2.45 -2.43
C ARG A 526 37.75 -3.92 -2.37
N THR A 527 36.97 -4.76 -1.70
CA THR A 527 37.28 -6.19 -1.57
C THR A 527 36.32 -7.01 -2.40
N LYS A 528 36.85 -7.91 -3.22
CA LYS A 528 36.12 -8.96 -3.96
C LYS A 528 36.63 -10.33 -3.53
N VAL A 529 35.68 -11.22 -3.24
CA VAL A 529 35.94 -12.63 -2.93
C VAL A 529 35.12 -13.48 -3.88
N VAL A 530 35.74 -14.53 -4.42
CA VAL A 530 35.15 -15.42 -5.41
C VAL A 530 35.13 -16.84 -4.86
N VAL A 531 33.95 -17.45 -4.80
CA VAL A 531 33.75 -18.83 -4.33
C VAL A 531 33.24 -19.68 -5.50
N PRO A 532 34.08 -20.57 -6.07
CA PRO A 532 33.68 -21.39 -7.20
C PRO A 532 32.57 -22.38 -6.86
N MET A 533 31.54 -22.44 -7.71
CA MET A 533 30.43 -23.40 -7.61
C MET A 533 30.34 -24.22 -8.88
N LEU A 534 30.74 -25.48 -8.76
CA LEU A 534 30.79 -26.44 -9.87
C LEU A 534 29.59 -27.39 -9.78
N PRO A 535 29.09 -27.89 -10.91
CA PRO A 535 28.14 -29.00 -10.90
C PRO A 535 28.77 -30.26 -10.28
N LYS A 536 27.90 -31.19 -9.87
CA LYS A 536 28.24 -32.41 -9.13
C LYS A 536 29.30 -33.28 -9.78
#